data_AF-A0A2Y9E457-F1
#
_entry.id   AF-A0A2Y9E457-F1
#
_cell.length_a   1.000
_cell.length_b   1.000
_cell.length_c   1.000
_cell.angle_alpha   90.00
_cell.angle_beta   90.00
_cell.angle_gamma   90.00
#
_symmetry.space_group_name_H-M   'P 1'
#
loop_
_entity.id
_entity.type
_entity.pdbx_description
1 polymer ?
#
loop_
_entity_poly.entity_id
_entity_poly.type
_entity_poly.pdbx_seq_one_letter_code
_entity_poly.pdbx_strand_id
1 'polypeptide(L)'
;ILEFENPHVTSNNKGTGCEFELWDCGGDPKFESCWPALMKDSHGVVIIFNADIPSHLKEIEMWYSCFVQQQLLQDTQCLLIAHHKPGSGSDRGSLSLRKETGISPFF
;
A
#
# COMPACT_ATOMS: atom_id res chain seq x y z
N ILE A 1 9.25 -9.92 8.26
CA ILE A 1 7.79 -9.93 8.42
C ILE A 1 7.44 -9.19 9.71
N LEU A 2 6.39 -8.37 9.68
CA LEU A 2 5.82 -7.76 10.88
C LEU A 2 4.41 -8.34 11.08
N GLU A 3 4.18 -8.97 12.22
CA GLU A 3 2.89 -9.55 12.60
C GLU A 3 2.22 -8.66 13.64
N PHE A 4 0.93 -8.37 13.46
CA PHE A 4 0.15 -7.59 14.41
C PHE A 4 -1.26 -8.16 14.54
N GLU A 5 -1.64 -8.49 15.77
CA GLU A 5 -2.98 -8.94 16.12
C GLU A 5 -3.66 -7.90 17.02
N ASN A 6 -4.89 -7.50 16.69
CA ASN A 6 -5.71 -6.66 17.56
C ASN A 6 -7.03 -7.36 17.93
N PRO A 7 -7.17 -7.85 19.16
CA PRO A 7 -8.38 -8.54 19.61
C PRO A 7 -9.59 -7.61 19.81
N HIS A 8 -9.40 -6.29 19.77
CA HIS A 8 -10.43 -5.29 20.06
C HIS A 8 -10.80 -4.42 18.87
N VAL A 9 -10.73 -4.95 17.64
CA VAL A 9 -11.29 -4.23 16.48
C VAL A 9 -12.80 -4.11 16.66
N THR A 10 -13.26 -2.92 17.06
CA THR A 10 -14.67 -2.56 17.17
C THR A 10 -15.25 -2.35 15.78
N SER A 11 -15.47 -3.44 15.03
CA SER A 11 -16.45 -3.40 13.95
C SER A 11 -17.83 -3.32 14.61
N ASN A 12 -18.71 -2.49 14.07
CA ASN A 12 -20.05 -2.22 14.61
C ASN A 12 -20.97 -3.48 14.67
N ASN A 13 -20.44 -4.66 14.37
CA ASN A 13 -21.10 -5.94 14.45
C ASN A 13 -20.08 -6.99 14.92
N LYS A 14 -20.19 -7.42 16.19
CA LYS A 14 -19.53 -8.58 16.84
C LYS A 14 -18.02 -8.76 16.57
N GLY A 15 -17.21 -8.48 17.58
CA GLY A 15 -15.75 -8.60 17.57
C GLY A 15 -15.22 -9.98 17.23
N THR A 16 -15.05 -10.25 15.93
CA THR A 16 -14.05 -11.17 15.43
C THR A 16 -12.73 -10.41 15.41
N GLY A 17 -11.74 -10.88 16.16
CA GLY A 17 -10.38 -10.33 16.09
C GLY A 17 -9.92 -10.26 14.63
N CYS A 18 -9.17 -9.21 14.29
CA CYS A 18 -8.63 -9.03 12.95
C CYS A 18 -7.11 -9.14 13.04
N GLU A 19 -6.56 -10.10 12.31
CA GLU A 19 -5.13 -10.37 12.22
C GLU A 19 -4.58 -9.74 10.93
N PHE A 20 -3.46 -9.05 11.06
CA PHE A 20 -2.79 -8.42 9.93
C PHE A 20 -1.34 -8.86 9.86
N GLU A 21 -0.93 -9.26 8.66
CA GLU A 21 0.43 -9.66 8.35
C GLU A 21 0.97 -8.73 7.27
N LEU A 22 2.10 -8.09 7.54
CA LEU A 22 2.75 -7.19 6.60
C LEU A 22 4.11 -7.72 6.16
N TRP A 23 4.26 -7.81 4.84
CA TRP A 23 5.44 -8.33 4.17
C TRP A 23 6.21 -7.20 3.48
N ASP A 24 7.48 -7.01 3.85
CA ASP A 24 8.39 -6.11 3.12
C ASP A 24 8.98 -6.87 1.93
N CYS A 25 8.69 -6.38 0.72
CA CYS A 25 9.11 -7.02 -0.54
C CYS A 25 10.53 -6.64 -0.98
N GLY A 26 11.12 -5.59 -0.38
CA GLY A 26 12.39 -5.02 -0.81
C GLY A 26 12.33 -4.41 -2.22
N GLY A 27 12.58 -3.10 -2.35
CA GLY A 27 12.49 -2.39 -3.64
C GLY A 27 13.63 -2.65 -4.64
N ASP A 28 14.56 -3.56 -4.34
CA ASP A 28 15.71 -3.88 -5.21
C ASP A 28 15.38 -5.09 -6.11
N PRO A 29 15.58 -5.00 -7.44
CA PRO A 29 15.29 -6.08 -8.39
C PRO A 29 15.87 -7.45 -8.02
N LYS A 30 16.97 -7.50 -7.24
CA LYS A 30 17.53 -8.78 -6.79
C LYS A 30 16.57 -9.64 -5.94
N PHE A 31 15.52 -9.04 -5.38
CA PHE A 31 14.51 -9.73 -4.58
C PHE A 31 13.27 -10.16 -5.38
N GLU A 32 13.23 -9.89 -6.70
CA GLU A 32 12.11 -10.24 -7.59
C GLU A 32 11.73 -11.72 -7.55
N SER A 33 12.73 -12.60 -7.37
CA SER A 33 12.51 -14.04 -7.29
C SER A 33 11.62 -14.46 -6.10
N CYS A 34 11.52 -13.65 -5.05
CA CYS A 34 10.68 -13.89 -3.89
C CYS A 34 9.25 -13.36 -4.07
N TRP A 35 9.01 -12.45 -5.01
CA TRP A 35 7.70 -11.80 -5.17
C TRP A 35 6.54 -12.77 -5.39
N PRO A 36 6.67 -13.87 -6.17
CA PRO A 36 5.57 -14.83 -6.33
C PRO A 36 5.07 -15.42 -5.00
N ALA A 37 5.96 -15.60 -4.04
CA ALA A 37 5.59 -16.10 -2.72
C ALA A 37 4.85 -15.02 -1.89
N LEU A 38 5.22 -13.74 -2.05
CA LEU A 38 4.61 -12.60 -1.37
C LEU A 38 3.25 -12.20 -1.97
N MET A 39 3.08 -12.40 -3.27
CA MET A 39 1.85 -12.10 -3.99
C MET A 39 0.73 -13.11 -3.68
N LYS A 40 1.11 -14.37 -3.48
CA LYS A 40 0.16 -15.46 -3.25
C LYS A 40 -0.66 -15.19 -1.99
N ASP A 41 -1.99 -15.27 -2.13
CA ASP A 41 -2.96 -15.07 -1.06
C ASP A 41 -2.88 -13.69 -0.36
N SER A 42 -2.23 -12.71 -1.01
CA SER A 42 -2.20 -11.33 -0.51
C SER A 42 -3.59 -10.69 -0.65
N HIS A 43 -4.02 -9.99 0.40
CA HIS A 43 -5.33 -9.33 0.45
C HIS A 43 -5.29 -7.88 0.01
N GLY A 44 -4.11 -7.31 -0.15
CA GLY A 44 -3.90 -5.92 -0.51
C GLY A 44 -2.42 -5.58 -0.62
N VAL A 45 -2.14 -4.43 -1.22
CA VAL A 45 -0.78 -3.99 -1.53
C VAL A 45 -0.63 -2.53 -1.13
N VAL A 46 0.47 -2.22 -0.44
CA VAL A 46 0.89 -0.85 -0.15
C VAL A 46 2.14 -0.56 -0.95
N ILE A 47 2.04 0.34 -1.94
CA ILE A 47 3.17 0.80 -2.74
C ILE A 47 3.69 2.11 -2.15
N ILE A 48 4.96 2.14 -1.77
CA ILE A 48 5.61 3.32 -1.20
C ILE A 48 6.67 3.81 -2.18
N PHE A 49 6.61 5.08 -2.57
CA PHE A 49 7.56 5.67 -3.50
C PHE A 49 7.99 7.06 -3.07
N ASN A 50 9.13 7.52 -3.60
CA ASN A 50 9.57 8.90 -3.41
C ASN A 50 9.13 9.77 -4.59
N ALA A 51 8.24 10.72 -4.35
CA ALA A 51 7.73 11.61 -5.40
C ALA A 51 8.77 12.60 -5.94
N ASP A 52 9.88 12.82 -5.24
CA ASP A 52 10.98 13.67 -5.73
C ASP A 52 11.86 12.98 -6.78
N ILE A 53 11.69 11.66 -7.00
CA ILE A 53 12.52 10.87 -7.93
C ILE A 53 11.68 10.45 -9.15
N PRO A 54 11.83 11.12 -10.31
CA PRO A 54 11.00 10.84 -11.48
C PRO A 54 11.11 9.41 -12.02
N SER A 55 12.25 8.73 -11.83
CA SER A 55 12.42 7.34 -12.27
C SER A 55 11.53 6.35 -11.53
N HIS A 56 11.08 6.68 -10.31
CA HIS A 56 10.21 5.80 -9.52
C HIS A 56 8.85 5.59 -10.20
N LEU A 57 8.42 6.46 -11.11
CA LEU A 57 7.17 6.26 -11.83
C LEU A 57 7.16 4.93 -12.61
N LYS A 58 8.27 4.59 -13.27
CA LYS A 58 8.40 3.30 -13.99
C LYS A 58 8.42 2.11 -13.04
N GLU A 59 9.05 2.26 -11.88
CA GLU A 59 9.11 1.21 -10.87
C GLU A 59 7.72 0.95 -10.28
N ILE A 60 6.93 2.00 -10.00
CA ILE A 60 5.55 1.89 -9.54
C ILE A 60 4.68 1.17 -10.57
N GLU A 61 4.78 1.53 -11.85
CA GLU A 61 4.03 0.85 -12.93
C GLU A 61 4.35 -0.65 -12.95
N MET A 62 5.62 -1.02 -12.84
CA MET A 62 6.05 -2.41 -12.77
C MET A 62 5.47 -3.12 -11.52
N TRP A 63 5.60 -2.53 -10.33
CA TRP A 63 5.06 -3.12 -9.10
C TRP A 63 3.54 -3.25 -9.15
N TYR A 64 2.83 -2.26 -9.72
CA TYR A 64 1.39 -2.33 -9.91
C TYR A 64 1.00 -3.48 -10.83
N SER A 65 1.70 -3.65 -11.96
CA SER A 65 1.45 -4.78 -12.86
C SER A 65 1.69 -6.14 -12.17
N CYS A 66 2.77 -6.29 -11.41
CA CYS A 66 3.08 -7.53 -10.70
C CYS A 66 2.12 -7.81 -9.55
N PHE A 67 2.00 -6.89 -8.59
CA PHE A 67 1.32 -7.15 -7.33
C PHE A 67 -0.19 -6.90 -7.38
N VAL A 68 -0.68 -6.04 -8.29
CA VAL A 68 -2.10 -5.69 -8.36
C VAL A 68 -2.77 -6.37 -9.55
N GLN A 69 -2.29 -6.11 -10.77
CA GLN A 69 -2.96 -6.58 -11.98
C GLN A 69 -2.90 -8.10 -12.14
N GLN A 70 -1.73 -8.72 -11.92
CA GLN A 70 -1.60 -10.18 -12.04
C GLN A 70 -2.38 -10.93 -10.95
N GLN A 71 -2.54 -10.32 -9.77
CA GLN A 71 -3.30 -10.89 -8.65
C GLN A 71 -4.79 -10.53 -8.68
N LEU A 72 -5.21 -9.70 -9.65
CA LEU A 72 -6.59 -9.24 -9.82
C LEU A 72 -7.14 -8.53 -8.57
N LEU A 73 -6.26 -7.85 -7.83
CA LEU A 73 -6.65 -7.05 -6.67
C LEU A 73 -7.47 -5.84 -7.13
N GLN A 74 -8.48 -5.50 -6.33
CA GLN A 74 -9.30 -4.31 -6.57
C GLN A 74 -8.59 -3.06 -6.09
N ASP A 75 -8.94 -1.90 -6.66
CA ASP A 75 -8.39 -0.61 -6.24
C ASP A 75 -8.62 -0.33 -4.75
N THR A 76 -9.74 -0.83 -4.19
CA THR A 76 -10.06 -0.73 -2.75
C THR A 76 -9.10 -1.50 -1.84
N GLN A 77 -8.29 -2.39 -2.40
CA GLN A 77 -7.28 -3.20 -1.71
C GLN A 77 -5.87 -2.65 -1.93
N CYS A 78 -5.73 -1.52 -2.63
CA CYS A 78 -4.46 -0.92 -3.00
C CYS A 78 -4.29 0.44 -2.31
N LEU A 79 -3.10 0.68 -1.76
CA LEU A 79 -2.73 1.97 -1.20
C LEU A 79 -1.41 2.44 -1.80
N LEU A 80 -1.41 3.66 -2.35
CA LEU A 80 -0.22 4.30 -2.88
C LEU A 80 0.21 5.44 -1.94
N ILE A 81 1.45 5.41 -1.47
CA ILE A 81 2.00 6.38 -0.52
C ILE A 81 3.21 7.08 -1.14
N ALA A 82 3.08 8.38 -1.37
CA ALA A 82 4.20 9.26 -1.69
C ALA A 82 4.94 9.61 -0.38
N HIS A 83 6.10 8.99 -0.15
CA HIS A 83 6.93 9.22 1.02
C HIS A 83 8.16 10.06 0.68
N HIS A 84 8.31 11.20 1.36
CA HIS A 84 9.51 12.03 1.30
C HIS A 84 10.41 11.71 2.48
N LYS A 85 11.70 11.45 2.21
CA LYS A 85 12.69 11.26 3.27
C LYS A 85 12.79 12.54 4.11
N PRO A 86 12.59 12.49 5.44
CA PRO A 86 12.77 13.67 6.29
C PRO A 86 14.18 14.23 6.12
N GLY A 87 14.28 15.54 5.85
CA GLY A 87 15.56 16.23 5.60
C GLY A 87 16.01 16.29 4.13
N SER A 88 15.20 15.85 3.16
CA SER A 88 15.53 15.91 1.72
C SER A 88 15.47 17.32 1.10
N GLY A 89 15.23 18.38 1.86
CA GLY A 89 15.10 19.76 1.35
C GLY A 89 13.81 20.04 0.58
N SER A 90 13.00 19.01 0.28
CA SER A 90 11.67 19.11 -0.31
C SER A 90 10.61 19.05 0.81
N ASP A 91 10.75 19.91 1.83
CA ASP A 91 9.78 20.01 2.93
C ASP A 91 8.55 20.80 2.45
N ARG A 92 7.83 20.24 1.48
CA ARG A 92 6.53 20.77 1.06
C ARG A 92 5.53 20.29 2.10
N GLY A 93 5.32 21.16 3.09
CA GLY A 93 4.59 20.90 4.31
C GLY A 93 3.37 19.98 4.15
N SER A 94 3.27 19.04 5.09
CA SER A 94 2.09 18.25 5.47
C SER A 94 0.90 18.41 4.52
N LEU A 95 0.70 17.43 3.64
CA LEU A 95 -0.59 17.24 2.99
C LEU A 95 -1.60 16.95 4.10
N SER A 96 -2.38 17.98 4.47
CA SER A 96 -3.52 17.81 5.34
C SER A 96 -4.47 16.84 4.65
N LEU A 97 -4.64 15.64 5.21
CA LEU A 97 -5.67 14.68 4.84
C LEU A 97 -7.02 15.38 4.89
N ARG A 98 -7.47 15.94 3.76
CA ARG A 98 -8.86 16.34 3.61
C ARG A 98 -9.65 15.05 3.63
N LYS A 99 -10.41 14.84 4.72
CA LYS A 99 -11.57 13.94 4.70
C LYS A 99 -12.52 14.46 3.64
N GLU A 100 -12.44 13.92 2.43
CA GLU A 100 -13.50 14.10 1.46
C GLU A 100 -14.64 13.17 1.88
N THR A 101 -15.53 13.72 2.70
CA THR A 101 -16.87 13.17 2.92
C THR A 101 -17.68 13.57 1.69
N GLY A 102 -17.76 12.66 0.73
CA GLY A 102 -18.39 12.95 -0.55
C GLY A 102 -18.83 11.69 -1.27
N ILE A 103 -19.64 10.86 -0.59
CA ILE A 103 -20.51 9.95 -1.33
C ILE A 103 -21.47 10.85 -2.14
N SER A 104 -21.44 10.75 -3.46
CA SER A 104 -22.57 11.11 -4.29
C SER A 104 -22.76 9.99 -5.32
N PRO A 105 -23.92 9.29 -5.31
CA PRO A 105 -24.27 8.36 -6.36
C PRO A 105 -24.72 9.14 -7.62
N PHE A 106 -24.96 8.41 -8.72
CA PHE A 106 -25.43 8.85 -10.05
C PHE A 106 -24.31 9.30 -11.00
N PHE A 107 -24.08 8.70 -12.17
CA PHE A 107 -24.75 7.69 -12.99
C PHE A 107 -23.70 6.75 -13.61
#